data_AF-A0AAW0REK1-F1
#
_entry.id   AF-A0AAW0REK1-F1
#
_cell.length_a   1.000
_cell.length_b   1.000
_cell.length_c   1.000
_cell.angle_alpha   90.00
_cell.angle_beta   90.00
_cell.angle_gamma   90.00
#
_symmetry.space_group_name_H-M   'P 1'
#
loop_
_entity.id
_entity.type
_entity.pdbx_description
1 polymer ?
#
loop_
_entity_poly.entity_id
_entity_poly.type
_entity_poly.pdbx_seq_one_letter_code
_entity_poly.pdbx_strand_id
1 'polypeptide(L)'
;FYIQISPSNFVNSPVMTEKYLVYLEVLQSGEELIGEIYETDVFEWVVKPFEQLLVHLFPDFFIFDLDIIDEKLCPRRIFKKQPPFRPSFCRFDESFLDDLEEWTYFYDPASIILSFQDPQDALFKQPRKVLIDDGQVECFFKPCHS
;
A
#
# COMPACT_ATOMS: atom_id res chain seq x y z
N PHE A 1 10.34 -9.15 -4.78
CA PHE A 1 10.90 -7.79 -4.64
C PHE A 1 9.82 -6.88 -4.07
N TYR A 2 10.18 -5.84 -3.33
CA TYR A 2 9.26 -4.91 -2.69
C TYR A 2 9.58 -3.51 -3.20
N ILE A 3 8.57 -2.82 -3.73
CA ILE A 3 8.66 -1.41 -4.12
C ILE A 3 7.88 -0.61 -3.09
N GLN A 4 8.56 0.32 -2.45
CA GLN A 4 7.96 1.27 -1.53
C GLN A 4 7.85 2.62 -2.25
N ILE A 5 6.63 3.14 -2.30
CA ILE A 5 6.35 4.49 -2.79
C ILE A 5 5.83 5.27 -1.61
N SER A 6 6.39 6.45 -1.38
CA SER A 6 5.92 7.35 -0.34
C SER A 6 5.95 8.79 -0.85
N PRO A 7 4.87 9.57 -0.64
CA PRO A 7 4.86 10.99 -0.96
C PRO A 7 6.00 11.78 -0.33
N SER A 8 6.55 11.31 0.80
CA SER A 8 7.72 11.95 1.43
C SER A 8 8.97 11.95 0.55
N ASN A 9 9.02 11.08 -0.47
CA ASN A 9 10.14 10.98 -1.40
C ASN A 9 9.93 11.83 -2.67
N PHE A 10 8.85 12.63 -2.72
CA PHE A 10 8.52 13.44 -3.88
C PHE A 10 9.08 14.85 -3.65
N VAL A 11 10.13 15.20 -4.39
CA VAL A 11 10.84 16.46 -4.28
C VAL A 11 10.54 17.28 -5.52
N ASN A 12 9.94 18.47 -5.33
CA ASN A 12 9.57 19.40 -6.41
C ASN A 12 8.78 18.74 -7.56
N SER A 13 7.86 17.82 -7.23
CA SER A 13 7.16 16.99 -8.23
C SER A 13 5.63 17.09 -8.13
N PRO A 14 5.03 18.30 -8.29
CA PRO A 14 3.58 18.48 -8.18
C PRO A 14 2.77 17.66 -9.18
N VAL A 15 3.23 17.51 -10.43
CA VAL A 15 2.47 16.79 -11.48
C VAL A 15 2.43 15.30 -11.14
N MET A 16 3.56 14.73 -10.75
CA MET A 16 3.61 13.33 -10.34
C MET A 16 2.86 13.08 -9.03
N THR A 17 2.79 14.08 -8.13
CA THR A 17 1.98 14.00 -6.91
C THR A 17 0.50 13.88 -7.25
N GLU A 18 -0.01 14.73 -8.14
CA GLU A 18 -1.40 14.66 -8.61
C GLU A 18 -1.71 13.31 -9.27
N LYS A 19 -0.83 12.87 -10.18
CA LYS A 19 -0.94 11.57 -10.83
C LYS A 19 -0.98 10.41 -9.82
N TYR A 20 -0.12 10.46 -8.80
CA TYR A 20 -0.08 9.46 -7.74
C TYR A 20 -1.37 9.40 -6.92
N LEU A 21 -1.99 10.55 -6.62
CA LEU A 21 -3.26 10.60 -5.89
C LEU A 21 -4.40 9.96 -6.70
N VAL A 22 -4.47 10.23 -8.01
CA VAL A 22 -5.45 9.59 -8.89
C VAL A 22 -5.25 8.08 -8.93
N TYR A 23 -3.99 7.62 -8.97
CA TYR A 23 -3.68 6.19 -8.95
C TYR A 23 -4.01 5.53 -7.61
N LEU A 24 -3.84 6.24 -6.49
CA LEU A 24 -4.29 5.75 -5.19
C LEU A 24 -5.81 5.58 -5.14
N GLU A 25 -6.58 6.47 -5.75
CA GLU A 25 -8.03 6.36 -5.83
C GLU A 25 -8.47 5.10 -6.60
N VAL A 26 -7.82 4.82 -7.74
CA VAL A 26 -8.01 3.57 -8.51
C VAL A 26 -7.76 2.33 -7.65
N LEU A 27 -6.65 2.30 -6.92
CA LEU A 27 -6.30 1.15 -6.07
C LEU A 27 -7.22 1.01 -4.86
N GLN A 28 -7.75 2.12 -4.33
CA GLN A 28 -8.62 2.11 -3.15
C GLN A 28 -10.07 1.76 -3.48
N SER A 29 -10.55 2.07 -4.70
CA SER A 29 -11.92 1.72 -5.09
C SER A 29 -12.12 0.22 -5.25
N GLY A 30 -11.05 -0.53 -5.58
CA GLY A 30 -11.14 -1.94 -5.96
C GLY A 30 -11.77 -2.16 -7.35
N GLU A 31 -12.00 -1.09 -8.11
CA GLU A 31 -12.49 -1.16 -9.49
C GLU A 31 -11.32 -1.32 -10.47
N GLU A 32 -11.49 -2.18 -11.48
CA GLU A 32 -10.45 -2.39 -12.51
C GLU A 32 -10.17 -1.12 -13.36
N LEU A 33 -11.12 -0.18 -13.40
CA LEU A 33 -11.09 1.03 -14.21
C LEU A 33 -11.81 2.17 -13.50
N ILE A 34 -11.12 3.29 -13.25
CA ILE A 34 -11.77 4.57 -12.90
C ILE A 34 -11.50 5.57 -14.02
N GLY A 35 -12.57 6.07 -14.64
CA GLY A 35 -12.48 7.02 -15.76
C GLY A 35 -11.82 6.35 -16.98
N GLU A 36 -10.57 6.72 -17.25
CA GLU A 36 -9.75 6.17 -18.34
C GLU A 36 -8.51 5.40 -17.84
N ILE A 37 -8.34 5.25 -16.51
CA ILE A 37 -7.15 4.66 -15.91
C ILE A 37 -7.47 3.26 -15.40
N TYR A 38 -6.80 2.26 -15.97
CA TYR A 38 -6.86 0.89 -15.50
C TYR A 38 -5.89 0.67 -14.34
N GLU A 39 -6.22 -0.29 -13.46
CA GLU A 39 -5.30 -0.76 -12.43
C GLU A 39 -3.95 -1.20 -13.03
N THR A 40 -3.98 -1.80 -14.23
CA THR A 40 -2.78 -2.20 -14.99
C THR A 40 -1.88 -1.02 -15.37
N ASP A 41 -2.45 0.16 -15.63
CA ASP A 41 -1.67 1.37 -15.94
C ASP A 41 -0.88 1.83 -14.71
N VAL A 42 -1.48 1.69 -13.53
CA VAL A 42 -0.82 1.97 -12.25
C VAL A 42 0.35 1.02 -12.05
N PHE A 43 0.14 -0.29 -12.26
CA PHE A 43 1.21 -1.28 -12.15
C PHE A 43 2.34 -1.05 -13.16
N GLU A 44 2.02 -0.76 -14.42
CA GLU A 44 3.04 -0.46 -15.43
C GLU A 44 3.85 0.76 -15.00
N TRP A 45 3.19 1.85 -14.58
CA TRP A 45 3.87 3.06 -14.13
C TRP A 45 4.82 2.82 -12.96
N VAL A 46 4.42 1.99 -11.99
CA VAL A 46 5.28 1.63 -10.84
C VAL A 46 6.44 0.73 -11.24
N VAL A 47 6.21 -0.28 -12.09
CA VAL A 47 7.19 -1.33 -12.39
C VAL A 47 8.21 -0.90 -13.43
N LYS A 48 7.81 -0.09 -14.42
CA LYS A 48 8.62 0.34 -15.56
C LYS A 48 9.99 0.93 -15.19
N PRO A 49 10.13 1.79 -14.16
CA PRO A 49 11.45 2.29 -13.72
C PRO A 49 12.40 1.18 -13.24
N PHE A 50 11.87 0.04 -12.81
CA PHE A 50 12.64 -1.05 -12.22
C PHE A 50 12.98 -2.17 -13.22
N GLU A 51 12.44 -2.17 -14.44
CA GLU A 51 12.64 -3.27 -15.41
C GLU A 51 14.12 -3.62 -15.60
N GLN A 52 14.99 -2.62 -15.80
CA GLN A 52 16.42 -2.86 -15.98
C GLN A 52 17.10 -3.39 -14.71
N LEU A 53 16.58 -3.00 -13.55
CA LEU A 53 17.06 -3.50 -12.27
C LEU A 53 16.64 -4.95 -12.09
N LEU A 54 15.42 -5.33 -12.48
CA LEU A 54 14.86 -6.69 -12.34
C LEU A 54 15.64 -7.75 -13.14
N VAL A 55 16.26 -7.38 -14.27
CA VAL A 55 17.01 -8.31 -15.13
C VAL A 55 18.26 -8.90 -14.45
N HIS A 56 18.77 -8.29 -13.38
CA HIS A 56 20.07 -8.62 -12.78
C HIS A 56 20.01 -9.26 -11.37
N LEU A 57 18.85 -9.80 -10.97
CA LEU A 57 18.54 -10.06 -9.56
C LEU A 57 18.57 -11.56 -9.18
N PHE A 58 19.49 -11.96 -8.29
CA PHE A 58 19.72 -13.32 -7.76
C PHE A 58 19.43 -13.64 -6.25
N PRO A 59 19.21 -12.71 -5.30
CA PRO A 59 18.84 -12.98 -3.91
C PRO A 59 17.33 -13.11 -3.66
N ASP A 60 17.01 -13.68 -2.48
CA ASP A 60 15.65 -14.03 -2.04
C ASP A 60 14.67 -12.85 -1.94
N PHE A 61 15.16 -11.64 -1.63
CA PHE A 61 14.34 -10.42 -1.65
C PHE A 61 15.16 -9.16 -1.96
N PHE A 62 14.45 -8.15 -2.47
CA PHE A 62 14.96 -6.80 -2.70
C PHE A 62 13.94 -5.79 -2.24
N ILE A 63 14.44 -4.64 -1.78
CA ILE A 63 13.63 -3.51 -1.38
C ILE A 63 14.13 -2.31 -2.16
N PHE A 64 13.19 -1.61 -2.78
CA PHE A 64 13.45 -0.38 -3.49
C PHE A 64 12.52 0.71 -2.98
N ASP A 65 13.05 1.92 -2.87
CA ASP A 65 12.23 3.13 -2.85
C ASP A 65 12.10 3.65 -4.28
N LEU A 66 10.94 4.22 -4.61
CA LEU A 66 10.79 5.09 -5.76
C LEU A 66 10.84 6.54 -5.29
N ASP A 67 11.98 7.20 -5.53
CA ASP A 67 12.08 8.64 -5.35
C ASP A 67 11.50 9.34 -6.59
N ILE A 68 10.90 10.50 -6.41
CA ILE A 68 10.41 11.32 -7.53
C ILE A 68 11.01 12.70 -7.38
N ILE A 69 11.98 13.01 -8.24
CA ILE A 69 12.79 14.24 -8.14
C ILE A 69 12.62 15.00 -9.45
N ASP A 70 12.13 16.23 -9.36
CA ASP A 70 11.88 17.08 -10.52
C ASP A 70 11.07 16.35 -11.61
N GLU A 71 9.97 15.71 -11.20
CA GLU A 71 9.04 14.91 -12.03
C GLU A 71 9.63 13.62 -12.63
N LYS A 72 10.84 13.24 -12.23
CA LYS A 72 11.50 12.03 -12.73
C LYS A 72 11.45 10.90 -11.72
N LEU A 73 11.10 9.72 -12.21
CA LEU A 73 11.08 8.47 -11.45
C LEU A 73 12.51 7.97 -11.25
N CYS A 74 12.95 7.96 -9.99
CA CYS A 74 14.31 7.62 -9.58
C CYS A 74 14.28 6.38 -8.67
N PRO A 75 14.41 5.17 -9.22
CA PRO A 75 14.44 3.95 -8.41
C PRO A 75 15.74 3.88 -7.59
N ARG A 76 15.62 3.68 -6.27
CA ARG A 76 16.75 3.57 -5.35
C ARG A 76 16.69 2.26 -4.57
N ARG A 77 17.73 1.43 -4.70
CA ARG A 77 17.85 0.19 -3.93
C ARG A 77 18.15 0.50 -2.47
N ILE A 78 17.41 -0.14 -1.57
CA ILE A 78 17.70 -0.14 -0.14
C ILE A 78 18.31 -1.50 0.24
N PHE A 79 19.49 -1.46 0.84
CA PHE A 79 20.11 -2.63 1.42
C PHE A 79 19.59 -2.84 2.84
N LYS A 80 18.56 -3.69 3.01
CA LYS A 80 18.16 -4.19 4.34
C LYS A 80 18.61 -5.64 4.51
N LYS A 81 19.05 -5.98 5.72
CA LYS A 81 19.43 -7.35 6.10
C LYS A 81 18.21 -8.27 6.29
N GLN A 82 17.01 -7.70 6.43
CA GLN A 82 15.75 -8.42 6.63
C GLN A 82 14.67 -7.82 5.71
N PRO A 83 13.74 -8.63 5.20
CA PRO A 83 12.65 -8.12 4.38
C PRO A 83 11.77 -7.18 5.23
N PRO A 84 11.16 -6.15 4.62
CA PRO A 84 10.37 -5.16 5.37
C PRO A 84 9.08 -5.78 5.92
N PHE A 85 8.66 -6.89 5.32
CA PHE A 85 7.58 -7.74 5.77
C PHE A 85 8.14 -9.13 6.01
N ARG A 86 7.78 -9.78 7.13
CA ARG A 86 7.95 -11.23 7.21
C ARG A 86 7.14 -11.84 6.07
N PRO A 87 7.62 -12.91 5.42
CA PRO A 87 6.79 -13.60 4.44
C PRO A 87 5.46 -13.96 5.11
N SER A 88 4.37 -13.36 4.62
CA SER A 88 3.02 -13.60 5.12
C SER A 88 2.55 -14.95 4.59
N PHE A 89 3.13 -16.01 5.12
CA PHE A 89 2.52 -17.32 5.08
C PHE A 89 2.45 -17.85 6.51
N CYS A 90 1.78 -17.08 7.39
CA CYS A 90 0.99 -17.74 8.42
C CYS A 90 -0.19 -18.37 7.68
N ARG A 91 0.00 -19.61 7.21
CA ARG A 91 -1.14 -20.43 6.82
C ARG A 91 -1.80 -20.83 8.13
N PHE A 92 -2.98 -20.29 8.35
CA PHE A 92 -3.87 -20.85 9.34
C PHE A 92 -4.39 -22.17 8.79
N ASP A 93 -4.51 -23.18 9.64
CA ASP A 93 -5.20 -24.41 9.28
C ASP A 93 -6.69 -24.14 9.08
N GLU A 94 -7.36 -24.97 8.28
CA GLU A 94 -8.79 -24.78 7.95
C GLU A 94 -9.66 -24.80 9.20
N SER A 95 -9.37 -25.66 10.19
CA SER A 95 -10.11 -25.67 11.46
C SER A 95 -10.02 -24.35 12.21
N PHE A 96 -8.86 -23.71 12.25
CA PHE A 96 -8.71 -22.40 12.84
C PHE A 96 -9.49 -21.33 12.05
N LEU A 97 -9.54 -21.42 10.72
CA LEU A 97 -10.31 -20.48 9.90
C LEU A 97 -11.81 -20.62 10.16
N ASP A 98 -12.31 -21.84 10.30
CA ASP A 98 -13.70 -22.12 10.66
C ASP A 98 -14.03 -21.57 12.05
N ASP A 99 -13.17 -21.83 13.05
CA ASP A 99 -13.30 -21.28 14.40
C ASP A 99 -13.24 -19.73 14.39
N LEU A 100 -12.36 -19.16 13.57
CA LEU A 100 -12.21 -17.72 13.42
C LEU A 100 -13.47 -17.09 12.82
N GLU A 101 -14.09 -17.74 11.83
CA GLU A 101 -15.37 -17.31 11.26
C GLU A 101 -16.52 -17.34 12.27
N GLU A 102 -16.49 -18.26 13.22
CA GLU A 102 -17.47 -18.29 14.31
C GLU A 102 -17.21 -17.15 15.34
N TRP A 103 -15.95 -16.79 15.59
CA TRP A 103 -15.59 -15.91 16.71
C TRP A 103 -15.40 -14.43 16.32
N THR A 104 -15.27 -14.12 15.03
CA THR A 104 -15.12 -12.74 14.56
C THR A 104 -16.03 -12.44 13.37
N TYR A 105 -16.40 -11.17 13.24
CA TYR A 105 -16.95 -10.67 11.99
C TYR A 105 -15.81 -10.36 11.03
N PHE A 106 -15.93 -10.87 9.81
CA PHE A 106 -15.09 -10.46 8.70
C PHE A 106 -15.74 -9.28 7.98
N TYR A 107 -14.92 -8.29 7.66
CA TYR A 107 -15.33 -7.15 6.87
C TYR A 107 -14.57 -7.19 5.55
N ASP A 108 -15.27 -6.86 4.46
CA ASP A 108 -14.62 -6.63 3.18
C ASP A 108 -13.58 -5.51 3.35
N PRO A 109 -12.30 -5.71 2.96
CA PRO A 109 -11.30 -4.66 3.03
C PRO A 109 -11.74 -3.34 2.37
N ALA A 110 -12.54 -3.38 1.30
CA ALA A 110 -13.05 -2.21 0.61
C ALA A 110 -14.12 -1.44 1.43
N SER A 111 -14.76 -2.09 2.41
CA SER A 111 -15.72 -1.43 3.30
C SER A 111 -15.06 -0.73 4.50
N ILE A 112 -13.73 -0.85 4.64
CA ILE A 112 -12.97 -0.25 5.73
C ILE A 112 -12.45 1.12 5.31
N ILE A 113 -12.98 2.18 5.92
CA ILE A 113 -12.59 3.56 5.65
C ILE A 113 -11.62 4.03 6.73
N LEU A 114 -10.44 4.52 6.32
CA LEU A 114 -9.48 5.10 7.25
C LEU A 114 -9.97 6.44 7.79
N SER A 115 -9.97 6.61 9.11
CA SER A 115 -10.44 7.84 9.76
C SER A 115 -9.28 8.68 10.28
N PHE A 116 -9.12 9.86 9.68
CA PHE A 116 -8.14 10.87 10.09
C PHE A 116 -8.87 12.14 10.56
N GLN A 117 -8.29 12.84 11.54
CA GLN A 117 -8.81 14.15 11.98
C GLN A 117 -8.62 15.23 10.91
N ASP A 118 -7.46 15.19 10.24
CA ASP A 118 -7.14 16.01 9.08
C ASP A 118 -6.93 15.06 7.89
N PRO A 119 -7.66 15.21 6.76
CA PRO A 119 -7.46 14.40 5.57
C PRO A 119 -6.02 14.37 5.05
N GLN A 120 -5.24 15.45 5.25
CA GLN A 120 -3.83 15.49 4.84
C GLN A 120 -2.94 14.53 5.65
N ASP A 121 -3.38 14.13 6.84
CA ASP A 121 -2.65 13.16 7.66
C ASP A 121 -2.58 11.77 7.04
N ALA A 122 -3.51 11.43 6.14
CA ALA A 122 -3.53 10.15 5.44
C ALA A 122 -2.24 9.86 4.66
N LEU A 123 -1.51 10.92 4.28
CA LEU A 123 -0.26 10.81 3.51
C LEU A 123 0.96 10.48 4.38
N PHE A 124 0.95 10.86 5.67
CA PHE A 124 2.16 10.87 6.51
C PHE A 124 2.00 10.20 7.88
N LYS A 125 0.77 9.95 8.33
CA LYS A 125 0.49 9.38 9.65
C LYS A 125 -0.20 8.04 9.52
N GLN A 126 0.06 7.16 10.49
CA GLN A 126 -0.68 5.90 10.61
C GLN A 126 -2.10 6.17 11.13
N PRO A 127 -3.13 5.52 10.56
CA PRO A 127 -4.49 5.64 11.06
C PRO A 127 -4.58 5.07 12.47
N ARG A 128 -5.32 5.75 13.35
CA ARG A 128 -5.61 5.26 14.71
C ARG A 128 -7.01 4.69 14.85
N LYS A 129 -7.87 5.02 13.89
CA LYS A 129 -9.29 4.67 13.85
C LYS A 129 -9.66 4.31 12.41
N VAL A 130 -10.53 3.32 12.27
CA VAL A 130 -11.20 2.99 11.02
C VAL A 130 -12.71 3.01 11.23
N LEU A 131 -13.43 3.28 10.15
CA LEU A 131 -14.88 3.26 10.08
C LEU A 131 -15.29 2.11 9.19
N ILE A 132 -16.33 1.38 9.59
CA ILE A 132 -16.87 0.23 8.85
C ILE A 132 -18.39 0.40 8.74
N ASP A 133 -19.01 -0.29 7.79
CA ASP A 133 -20.46 -0.25 7.51
C ASP A 133 -20.95 1.19 7.26
N ASP A 134 -20.29 1.89 6.32
CA ASP A 134 -20.60 3.28 5.95
C ASP A 134 -20.54 4.26 7.15
N GLY A 135 -19.62 4.00 8.09
CA GLY A 135 -19.43 4.84 9.26
C GLY A 135 -20.26 4.48 10.48
N GLN A 136 -21.03 3.39 10.44
CA GLN A 136 -21.84 2.95 11.59
C GLN A 136 -21.01 2.32 12.71
N VAL A 137 -19.86 1.71 12.37
CA VAL A 137 -18.98 1.06 13.33
C VAL A 137 -17.64 1.77 13.39
N GLU A 138 -17.23 2.20 14.59
CA GLU A 138 -15.90 2.76 14.83
C GLU A 138 -14.99 1.73 15.49
N CYS A 139 -13.86 1.43 14.85
CA CYS A 139 -12.85 0.52 15.37
C CYS A 139 -11.52 1.26 15.60
N PHE A 140 -10.84 0.95 16.70
CA PHE A 140 -9.54 1.54 17.04
C PHE A 140 -8.44 0.48 16.96
N PHE A 141 -7.29 0.85 16.41
CA PHE A 141 -6.14 -0.04 16.42
C PHE A 141 -5.66 -0.25 17.85
N LYS A 142 -5.54 -1.52 18.26
CA LYS A 142 -4.96 -1.85 19.57
C LYS A 142 -3.48 -1.42 19.58
N PRO A 143 -3.01 -0.76 20.65
CA PRO A 143 -1.59 -0.49 20.81
C PRO A 143 -0.82 -1.82 20.88
N CYS A 144 0.07 -2.07 19.92
CA CYS A 144 1.01 -3.17 20.01
C CYS A 144 2.15 -2.76 20.95
N HIS A 145 2.08 -3.20 22.20
CA HIS A 145 3.23 -3.14 23.11
C HIS A 145 4.13 -4.34 22.80
N SER A 146 5.16 -4.14 21.97
CA SER A 146 6.22 -5.13 21.75
C SER A 146 7.32 -5.02 22.81
#